data_AF-A0A662VH43-F1
#
_entry.id   AF-A0A662VH43-F1
#
_cell.length_a   1.000
_cell.length_b   1.000
_cell.length_c   1.000
_cell.angle_alpha   90.00
_cell.angle_beta   90.00
_cell.angle_gamma   90.00
#
_symmetry.space_group_name_H-M   'P 1'
#
loop_
_entity.id
_entity.type
_entity.pdbx_description
1 polymer ?
#
loop_
_entity_poly.entity_id
_entity_poly.type
_entity_poly.pdbx_seq_one_letter_code
_entity_poly.pdbx_strand_id
1 'polypeptide(L)'
;MKSSSIHDEDYTLSPVPLSARLSLIATVLVWSSLTLDPSAPYLAMWWASIHTLASLAIAILIANIVLSIFSSISGYIASKTGLTYALSTGNTYGIKGSLVPSLWSGFVAVGWLAFSIGVVADTLVATLNLPVQMYYFVVPMLTAIFSITAFK
;
A
#
# COMPACT_ATOMS: atom_id res chain seq x y z
N MET A 1 -4.63 -26.78 -20.04
CA MET A 1 -4.83 -26.98 -18.59
C MET A 1 -6.31 -26.83 -18.29
N LYS A 2 -6.91 -27.84 -17.64
CA LYS A 2 -8.34 -27.92 -17.37
C LYS A 2 -8.67 -26.90 -16.26
N SER A 3 -9.39 -25.84 -16.62
CA SER A 3 -9.85 -24.81 -15.68
C SER A 3 -10.83 -25.44 -14.70
N SER A 4 -10.41 -25.63 -13.46
CA SER A 4 -11.34 -25.78 -12.33
C SER A 4 -12.06 -24.46 -12.17
N SER A 5 -13.38 -24.45 -12.35
CA SER A 5 -14.24 -23.28 -12.21
C SER A 5 -14.34 -22.82 -10.76
N ILE A 6 -13.26 -22.26 -10.23
CA ILE A 6 -13.30 -21.38 -9.07
C ILE A 6 -14.01 -20.12 -9.56
N HIS A 7 -15.18 -19.83 -9.03
CA HIS A 7 -15.86 -18.56 -9.25
C HIS A 7 -14.95 -17.47 -8.64
N ASP A 8 -14.20 -16.76 -9.47
CA ASP A 8 -13.33 -15.64 -9.06
C ASP A 8 -14.23 -14.43 -8.80
N GLU A 9 -14.78 -14.33 -7.58
CA GLU A 9 -15.63 -13.21 -7.17
C GLU A 9 -14.89 -11.86 -7.21
N ASP A 10 -13.57 -11.89 -7.09
CA ASP A 10 -12.69 -10.72 -7.05
C ASP A 10 -12.16 -10.31 -8.44
N TYR A 11 -12.55 -11.01 -9.51
CA TYR A 11 -12.11 -10.72 -10.89
C TYR A 11 -10.58 -10.59 -11.00
N THR A 12 -9.83 -11.42 -10.30
CA THR A 12 -8.37 -11.38 -10.23
C THR A 12 -7.72 -11.54 -11.60
N LEU A 13 -8.26 -12.43 -12.43
CA LEU A 13 -7.72 -12.79 -13.75
C LEU A 13 -8.52 -12.23 -14.94
N SER A 14 -9.52 -11.41 -14.68
CA SER A 14 -10.41 -10.87 -15.73
C SER A 14 -10.72 -9.39 -15.50
N PRO A 15 -11.07 -8.62 -16.54
CA PRO A 15 -11.52 -7.24 -16.34
C PRO A 15 -12.80 -7.18 -15.48
N VAL A 16 -12.87 -6.22 -14.56
CA VAL A 16 -14.04 -6.02 -13.68
C VAL A 16 -15.22 -5.46 -14.49
N PRO A 17 -16.37 -6.17 -14.55
CA PRO A 17 -17.55 -5.71 -15.25
C PRO A 17 -18.17 -4.48 -14.57
N LEU A 18 -18.88 -3.65 -15.33
CA LEU A 18 -19.47 -2.40 -14.84
C LEU A 18 -20.38 -2.60 -13.61
N SER A 19 -21.10 -3.71 -13.54
CA SER A 19 -22.00 -4.05 -12.44
C SER A 19 -21.29 -4.37 -11.12
N ALA A 20 -20.01 -4.73 -11.16
CA ALA A 20 -19.21 -5.10 -9.99
C ALA A 20 -18.21 -4.00 -9.57
N ARG A 21 -18.21 -2.85 -10.24
CA ARG A 21 -17.28 -1.75 -9.90
C ARG A 21 -17.71 -1.04 -8.63
N LEU A 22 -16.75 -0.82 -7.74
CA LEU A 22 -16.94 -0.07 -6.52
C LEU A 22 -17.30 1.40 -6.80
N SER A 23 -18.09 1.99 -5.91
CA SER A 23 -18.41 3.41 -5.97
C SER A 23 -17.18 4.27 -5.65
N LEU A 24 -17.23 5.53 -6.07
CA LEU A 24 -16.18 6.50 -5.75
C LEU A 24 -15.99 6.63 -4.23
N ILE A 25 -17.10 6.67 -3.49
CA ILE A 25 -17.09 6.78 -2.02
C ILE A 25 -16.39 5.58 -1.39
N ALA A 26 -16.70 4.35 -1.83
CA ALA A 26 -16.03 3.15 -1.34
C ALA A 26 -14.52 3.23 -1.59
N THR A 27 -14.11 3.69 -2.77
CA THR A 27 -12.70 3.84 -3.14
C THR A 27 -12.00 4.89 -2.26
N VAL A 28 -12.63 6.04 -2.01
CA VAL A 28 -12.09 7.09 -1.14
C VAL A 28 -11.95 6.61 0.29
N LEU A 29 -12.93 5.87 0.83
CA LEU A 29 -12.86 5.34 2.19
C LEU A 29 -11.71 4.34 2.34
N VAL A 30 -11.53 3.44 1.38
CA VAL A 30 -10.41 2.49 1.36
C VAL A 30 -9.07 3.23 1.33
N TRP A 31 -8.90 4.20 0.43
CA TRP A 31 -7.66 4.99 0.37
C TRP A 31 -7.43 5.84 1.62
N SER A 32 -8.50 6.37 2.22
CA SER A 32 -8.40 7.14 3.47
C SER A 32 -7.89 6.26 4.61
N SER A 33 -8.31 4.99 4.69
CA SER A 33 -7.78 4.07 5.69
C SER A 33 -6.28 3.79 5.51
N LEU A 34 -5.80 3.73 4.25
CA LEU A 34 -4.38 3.58 3.94
C LEU A 34 -3.56 4.81 4.39
N THR A 35 -4.14 6.01 4.36
CA THR A 35 -3.44 7.22 4.81
C THR A 35 -3.23 7.30 6.33
N LEU A 36 -3.92 6.47 7.11
CA LEU A 36 -3.76 6.39 8.56
C LEU A 36 -2.59 5.48 9.00
N ASP A 37 -1.75 5.06 8.06
CA ASP A 37 -0.57 4.24 8.31
C ASP A 37 0.41 4.96 9.27
N PRO A 38 0.84 4.33 10.38
CA PRO A 38 1.70 4.94 11.40
C PRO A 38 3.09 5.36 10.88
N SER A 39 3.53 4.81 9.75
CA SER A 39 4.81 5.14 9.16
C SER A 39 4.86 6.58 8.60
N ALA A 40 3.73 7.10 8.11
CA ALA A 40 3.62 8.44 7.55
C ALA A 40 3.89 9.56 8.56
N PRO A 41 3.23 9.61 9.74
CA PRO A 41 3.54 10.63 10.75
C PRO A 41 4.95 10.46 11.33
N TYR A 42 5.49 9.24 11.42
CA TYR A 42 6.87 9.01 11.86
C TYR A 42 7.89 9.69 10.93
N LEU A 43 7.76 9.47 9.61
CA LEU A 43 8.60 10.13 8.62
C LEU A 43 8.40 11.65 8.59
N ALA A 44 7.15 12.11 8.72
CA ALA A 44 6.84 13.54 8.76
C ALA A 44 7.49 14.22 9.98
N MET A 45 7.48 13.57 11.15
CA MET A 45 8.14 14.07 12.35
C MET A 45 9.66 14.14 12.17
N TRP A 46 10.27 13.10 11.59
CA TRP A 46 11.70 13.13 11.28
C TRP A 46 12.05 14.26 10.30
N TRP A 47 11.28 14.44 9.23
CA TRP A 47 11.47 15.55 8.28
C TRP A 47 11.26 16.94 8.92
N ALA A 48 10.30 17.07 9.83
CA ALA A 48 10.04 18.30 10.55
C ALA A 48 11.16 18.66 11.54
N SER A 49 11.93 17.68 12.03
CA SER A 49 13.07 17.94 12.92
C SER A 49 14.26 18.61 12.23
N ILE A 50 14.36 18.47 10.91
CA ILE A 50 15.50 18.98 10.10
C ILE A 50 15.14 20.17 9.20
N HIS A 51 13.85 20.47 9.01
CA HIS A 51 13.36 21.54 8.13
C HIS A 51 12.49 22.56 8.88
N THR A 52 12.37 23.76 8.33
CA THR A 52 11.41 24.75 8.84
C THR A 52 9.99 24.41 8.42
N LEU A 53 8.99 24.88 9.18
CA LEU A 53 7.59 24.62 8.87
C LEU A 53 7.19 25.12 7.47
N ALA A 54 7.75 26.26 7.04
CA ALA A 54 7.45 26.85 5.73
C ALA A 54 7.97 25.98 4.57
N SER A 55 9.21 25.48 4.66
CA SER A 55 9.76 24.61 3.60
C SER A 55 9.05 23.26 3.56
N LEU A 56 8.71 22.70 4.72
CA LEU A 56 7.93 21.48 4.83
C LEU A 56 6.53 21.64 4.20
N ALA A 57 5.82 22.73 4.49
CA ALA A 57 4.49 22.98 3.95
C ALA A 57 4.49 23.08 2.41
N ILE A 58 5.47 23.79 1.83
CA ILE A 58 5.62 23.90 0.38
C ILE A 58 5.95 22.54 -0.24
N ALA A 59 6.89 21.79 0.36
CA ALA A 59 7.26 20.46 -0.12
C ALA A 59 6.07 19.50 -0.10
N ILE A 60 5.29 19.48 0.98
CA ILE A 60 4.07 18.67 1.10
C ILE A 60 3.04 19.07 0.04
N LEU A 61 2.83 20.37 -0.18
CA LEU A 61 1.87 20.84 -1.17
C LEU A 61 2.26 20.39 -2.59
N ILE A 62 3.53 20.56 -2.96
CA ILE A 62 4.05 20.12 -4.26
C ILE A 62 3.95 18.60 -4.41
N ALA A 63 4.35 17.84 -3.39
CA ALA A 63 4.26 16.38 -3.40
C ALA A 63 2.82 15.89 -3.61
N ASN A 64 1.84 16.50 -2.92
CA ASN A 64 0.43 16.13 -3.05
C ASN A 64 -0.14 16.49 -4.43
N ILE A 65 0.27 17.61 -5.03
CA ILE A 65 -0.15 17.97 -6.39
C ILE A 65 0.35 16.93 -7.39
N VAL A 66 1.63 16.59 -7.34
CA VAL A 66 2.22 15.57 -8.23
C VAL A 66 1.54 14.21 -8.04
N LEU A 67 1.33 13.81 -6.78
CA LEU A 67 0.67 12.55 -6.44
C LEU A 67 -0.79 12.53 -6.93
N SER A 68 -1.52 13.64 -6.77
CA SER A 68 -2.91 13.77 -7.21
C SER A 68 -3.04 13.65 -8.74
N ILE A 69 -2.13 14.28 -9.50
CA ILE A 69 -2.11 14.16 -10.96
C ILE A 69 -1.88 12.71 -11.38
N PHE A 70 -0.87 12.06 -10.81
CA PHE A 70 -0.53 10.68 -11.13
C PHE A 70 -1.67 9.70 -10.75
N SER A 71 -2.24 9.88 -9.57
CA SER A 71 -3.36 9.07 -9.07
C SER A 71 -4.63 9.27 -9.92
N SER A 72 -4.92 10.50 -10.32
CA SER A 72 -6.09 10.79 -11.18
C SER A 72 -5.96 10.16 -12.56
N ILE A 73 -4.78 10.22 -13.18
CA ILE A 73 -4.53 9.61 -14.49
C ILE A 73 -4.62 8.08 -14.41
N SER A 74 -3.96 7.47 -13.42
CA SER A 74 -3.99 6.02 -13.23
C SER A 74 -5.40 5.52 -12.87
N GLY A 75 -6.12 6.22 -12.00
CA GLY A 75 -7.52 5.94 -11.66
C GLY A 75 -8.47 6.08 -12.85
N TYR A 76 -8.25 7.06 -13.73
CA TYR A 76 -9.01 7.19 -14.97
C TYR A 76 -8.76 6.01 -15.92
N ILE A 77 -7.51 5.60 -16.10
CA ILE A 77 -7.18 4.43 -16.95
C ILE A 77 -7.77 3.15 -16.37
N ALA A 78 -7.64 2.93 -15.05
CA ALA A 78 -8.19 1.77 -14.36
C ALA A 78 -9.72 1.72 -14.43
N SER A 79 -10.40 2.86 -14.22
CA SER A 79 -11.86 2.93 -14.32
C SER A 79 -12.36 2.73 -15.76
N LYS A 80 -11.62 3.18 -16.78
CA LYS A 80 -12.03 2.93 -18.17
C LYS A 80 -11.84 1.47 -18.58
N THR A 81 -10.69 0.89 -18.24
CA THR A 81 -10.31 -0.46 -18.69
C THR A 81 -10.85 -1.59 -17.82
N GLY A 82 -11.09 -1.34 -16.53
CA GLY A 82 -11.46 -2.36 -15.55
C GLY A 82 -10.34 -3.37 -15.28
N LEU A 83 -9.11 -3.09 -15.67
CA LEU A 83 -7.98 -4.01 -15.51
C LEU A 83 -7.31 -3.81 -14.14
N THR A 84 -6.95 -4.92 -13.49
CA THR A 84 -6.05 -4.91 -12.34
C THR A 84 -4.64 -4.50 -12.76
N TYR A 85 -3.81 -4.08 -11.81
CA TYR A 85 -2.40 -3.76 -12.09
C TYR A 85 -1.65 -4.94 -12.73
N ALA A 86 -1.92 -6.17 -12.28
CA ALA A 86 -1.34 -7.38 -12.84
C ALA A 86 -1.75 -7.60 -14.30
N LEU A 87 -3.02 -7.38 -14.65
CA LEU A 87 -3.49 -7.49 -16.04
C LEU A 87 -2.94 -6.35 -16.94
N SER A 88 -2.87 -5.13 -16.40
CA SER A 88 -2.33 -3.97 -17.12
C SER A 88 -0.85 -4.14 -17.46
N THR A 89 -0.05 -4.63 -16.51
CA THR A 89 1.37 -4.93 -16.72
C THR A 89 1.58 -6.11 -17.65
N GLY A 90 0.76 -7.16 -17.54
CA GLY A 90 0.74 -8.29 -18.48
C GLY A 90 0.43 -7.86 -19.93
N ASN A 91 -0.50 -6.94 -20.12
CA ASN A 91 -0.85 -6.42 -21.45
C ASN A 91 0.22 -5.48 -22.03
N THR A 92 0.89 -4.69 -21.19
CA THR A 92 1.87 -3.68 -21.65
C THR A 92 3.26 -4.29 -21.89
N TYR A 93 3.71 -5.18 -21.00
CA TYR A 93 5.06 -5.76 -21.04
C TYR A 93 5.10 -7.22 -21.51
N GLY A 94 3.93 -7.84 -21.72
CA GLY A 94 3.82 -9.27 -22.01
C GLY A 94 4.07 -10.15 -20.79
N ILE A 95 3.83 -11.46 -20.94
CA ILE A 95 3.88 -12.45 -19.84
C ILE A 95 5.26 -12.52 -19.15
N LYS A 96 6.35 -12.38 -19.92
CA LYS A 96 7.71 -12.41 -19.37
C LYS A 96 8.17 -11.05 -18.86
N GLY A 97 7.71 -9.96 -19.48
CA GLY A 97 8.10 -8.60 -19.12
C GLY A 97 7.35 -8.07 -17.89
N SER A 98 6.15 -8.58 -17.60
CA SER A 98 5.39 -8.22 -16.39
C SER A 98 6.07 -8.66 -15.09
N LEU A 99 7.03 -9.59 -15.15
CA LEU A 99 7.76 -10.06 -13.98
C LEU A 99 8.46 -8.92 -13.23
N VAL A 100 9.09 -7.99 -13.94
CA VAL A 100 9.83 -6.87 -13.32
C VAL A 100 8.91 -5.95 -12.51
N PRO A 101 7.84 -5.36 -13.07
CA PRO A 101 6.92 -4.53 -12.30
C PRO A 101 6.18 -5.31 -11.20
N SER A 102 5.87 -6.59 -11.41
CA SER A 102 5.29 -7.43 -10.36
C SER A 102 6.25 -7.68 -9.19
N LEU A 103 7.52 -7.96 -9.46
CA LEU A 103 8.53 -8.13 -8.40
C LEU A 103 8.80 -6.82 -7.67
N TRP A 104 8.90 -5.70 -8.40
CA TRP A 104 9.10 -4.39 -7.79
C TRP A 104 7.95 -4.01 -6.86
N SER A 105 6.70 -4.15 -7.32
CA SER A 105 5.53 -3.87 -6.50
C SER A 105 5.45 -4.78 -5.27
N GLY A 106 5.78 -6.08 -5.41
CA GLY A 106 5.89 -6.99 -4.28
C GLY A 106 6.96 -6.57 -3.27
N PHE A 107 8.15 -6.21 -3.74
CA PHE A 107 9.23 -5.73 -2.87
C PHE A 107 8.85 -4.47 -2.10
N VAL A 108 8.24 -3.48 -2.78
CA VAL A 108 7.78 -2.24 -2.14
C VAL A 108 6.68 -2.53 -1.13
N ALA A 109 5.72 -3.41 -1.44
CA ALA A 109 4.64 -3.76 -0.52
C ALA A 109 5.16 -4.45 0.75
N VAL A 110 6.07 -5.42 0.61
CA VAL A 110 6.69 -6.11 1.75
C VAL A 110 7.57 -5.15 2.56
N GLY A 111 8.36 -4.32 1.88
CA GLY A 111 9.22 -3.33 2.54
C GLY A 111 8.43 -2.29 3.33
N TRP A 112 7.34 -1.80 2.76
CA TRP A 112 6.45 -0.84 3.42
C TRP A 112 5.80 -1.45 4.67
N LEU A 113 5.26 -2.67 4.56
CA LEU A 113 4.67 -3.38 5.69
C LEU A 113 5.69 -3.60 6.82
N ALA A 114 6.91 -4.05 6.48
CA ALA A 114 7.97 -4.26 7.47
C ALA A 114 8.33 -2.96 8.20
N PHE A 115 8.39 -1.84 7.48
CA PHE A 115 8.62 -0.52 8.07
C PHE A 115 7.47 -0.10 9.00
N SER A 116 6.21 -0.24 8.59
CA SER A 116 5.05 0.08 9.43
C SER A 116 5.03 -0.74 10.73
N ILE A 117 5.32 -2.05 10.66
CA ILE A 117 5.41 -2.90 11.86
C ILE A 117 6.54 -2.44 12.79
N GLY A 118 7.70 -2.06 12.22
CA GLY A 118 8.83 -1.52 12.98
C GLY A 118 8.46 -0.24 13.73
N VAL A 119 7.79 0.70 13.06
CA VAL A 119 7.34 1.96 13.68
C VAL A 119 6.33 1.70 14.81
N VAL A 120 5.38 0.78 14.61
CA VAL A 120 4.42 0.41 15.67
C VAL A 120 5.13 -0.23 16.86
N ALA A 121 6.07 -1.14 16.61
CA ALA A 121 6.83 -1.80 17.67
C ALA A 121 7.69 -0.80 18.47
N ASP A 122 8.38 0.11 17.78
CA ASP A 122 9.18 1.17 18.40
C ASP A 122 8.30 2.09 19.26
N THR A 123 7.18 2.55 18.71
CA THR A 123 6.21 3.39 19.43
C THR A 123 5.65 2.68 20.67
N LEU A 124 5.36 1.37 20.58
CA LEU A 124 4.85 0.58 21.70
C LEU A 124 5.89 0.43 22.82
N VAL A 125 7.13 0.09 22.47
CA VAL A 125 8.25 -0.05 23.43
C VAL A 125 8.51 1.29 24.13
N ALA A 126 8.52 2.39 23.37
CA ALA A 126 8.70 3.73 23.91
C ALA A 126 7.55 4.15 24.84
N THR A 127 6.29 3.92 24.43
CA THR A 127 5.10 4.32 25.21
C THR A 127 4.96 3.53 26.51
N LEU A 128 5.30 2.25 26.50
CA LEU A 128 5.26 1.38 27.69
C LEU A 128 6.54 1.44 28.53
N ASN A 129 7.52 2.26 28.12
CA ASN A 129 8.82 2.41 28.78
C ASN A 129 9.55 1.07 28.99
N LEU A 130 9.48 0.19 27.98
CA LEU A 130 10.05 -1.15 28.01
C LEU A 130 11.54 -1.13 27.60
N PRO A 131 12.34 -2.15 27.99
CA PRO A 131 13.72 -2.27 27.53
C PRO A 131 13.78 -2.39 26.01
N VAL A 132 14.78 -1.75 25.38
CA VAL A 132 15.00 -1.78 23.92
C VAL A 132 15.09 -3.21 23.37
N GLN A 133 15.59 -4.15 24.17
CA GLN A 133 15.64 -5.58 23.81
C GLN A 133 14.26 -6.15 23.45
N MET A 134 13.20 -5.61 24.04
CA MET A 134 11.82 -6.04 23.79
C MET A 134 11.39 -5.74 22.35
N TYR A 135 11.99 -4.74 21.68
CA TYR A 135 11.75 -4.46 20.26
C TYR A 135 11.96 -5.70 19.38
N TYR A 136 13.07 -6.43 19.59
CA TYR A 136 13.40 -7.62 18.82
C TYR A 136 12.42 -8.79 19.04
N PHE A 137 11.64 -8.76 20.12
CA PHE A 137 10.57 -9.73 20.37
C PHE A 137 9.21 -9.25 19.84
N VAL A 138 8.91 -7.96 19.98
CA VAL A 138 7.63 -7.36 19.55
C VAL A 138 7.48 -7.37 18.03
N VAL A 139 8.53 -7.04 17.27
CA VAL A 139 8.48 -7.05 15.80
C VAL A 139 8.09 -8.41 15.20
N PRO A 140 8.76 -9.53 15.52
CA PRO A 140 8.36 -10.83 14.98
C PRO A 140 6.99 -11.29 15.51
N MET A 141 6.63 -10.93 16.75
CA MET A 141 5.29 -11.21 17.28
C MET A 141 4.20 -10.50 16.46
N LEU A 142 4.33 -9.20 16.21
CA LEU A 142 3.37 -8.43 15.41
C LEU A 142 3.32 -8.92 13.96
N THR A 143 4.48 -9.24 13.38
CA THR A 143 4.56 -9.85 12.05
C THR A 143 3.83 -11.18 11.99
N ALA A 144 4.00 -12.04 13.00
CA ALA A 144 3.30 -13.33 13.07
C ALA A 144 1.80 -13.16 13.22
N ILE A 145 1.34 -12.24 14.09
CA ILE A 145 -0.08 -11.92 14.26
C ILE A 145 -0.68 -11.47 12.92
N PHE A 146 -0.04 -10.50 12.25
CA PHE A 146 -0.50 -10.01 10.95
C PHE A 146 -0.58 -11.13 9.91
N SER A 147 0.47 -11.96 9.84
CA SER A 147 0.52 -13.09 8.90
C SER A 147 -0.59 -14.11 9.17
N ILE A 148 -0.87 -14.44 10.43
CA ILE A 148 -1.94 -15.38 10.81
C ILE A 148 -3.32 -14.80 10.46
N THR A 149 -3.53 -13.50 10.68
CA THR A 149 -4.80 -12.84 10.33
C THR A 149 -5.01 -12.70 8.83
N ALA A 150 -3.94 -12.67 8.03
CA ALA A 150 -4.02 -12.50 6.58
C ALA A 150 -4.50 -13.76 5.83
N PHE A 151 -4.45 -14.95 6.45
CA PHE A 151 -4.87 -16.22 5.84
C PHE A 151 -6.27 -16.69 6.29
N LYS A 152 -7.02 -15.84 7.00
CA LYS A 152 -8.43 -16.07 7.35
C LYS A 152 -9.33 -15.27 6.42
#